data_AF-A0A656CD17-F1
#
_entry.id   AF-A0A656CD17-F1
#
_cell.length_a   1.000
_cell.length_b   1.000
_cell.length_c   1.000
_cell.angle_alpha   90.00
_cell.angle_beta   90.00
_cell.angle_gamma   90.00
#
_symmetry.space_group_name_H-M   'P 1'
#
loop_
_entity.id
_entity.type
_entity.pdbx_description
1 polymer ?
#
loop_
_entity_poly.entity_id
_entity_poly.type
_entity_poly.pdbx_seq_one_letter_code
_entity_poly.pdbx_strand_id
1 'polypeptide(L)'
;MTLRKKSIRILLLALVVAALCVVPAFASSAGNVADAVEQTWTDAAGQIKTVVNTVVFPALTMVLGIAFFVKVALCFFDYRKHGQFEWTGAAILFVCLIFVLLAPNYIWNIVGI
;
A
#
# COMPACT_ATOMS: atom_id res chain seq x y z
N MET A 1 -61.42 11.73 19.57
CA MET A 1 -60.61 10.49 19.70
C MET A 1 -60.01 10.47 21.10
N THR A 2 -60.35 9.47 21.93
CA THR A 2 -60.00 9.42 23.35
C THR A 2 -58.47 9.39 23.55
N LEU A 3 -57.98 10.22 24.47
CA LEU A 3 -56.55 10.47 24.74
C LEU A 3 -55.70 9.19 24.84
N ARG A 4 -56.28 8.11 25.37
CA ARG A 4 -55.68 6.76 25.43
C ARG A 4 -55.24 6.21 24.07
N LYS A 5 -56.04 6.38 23.01
CA LYS A 5 -55.69 5.93 21.64
C LYS A 5 -54.55 6.74 21.03
N LYS A 6 -54.40 8.01 21.42
CA LYS A 6 -53.29 8.88 20.97
C LYS A 6 -51.98 8.49 21.64
N SER A 7 -51.98 8.23 22.96
CA SER A 7 -50.80 7.76 23.69
C SER A 7 -50.31 6.40 23.21
N ILE A 8 -51.22 5.46 22.93
CA ILE A 8 -50.86 4.13 22.40
C ILE A 8 -50.20 4.25 21.01
N ARG A 9 -50.71 5.13 20.13
CA ARG A 9 -50.09 5.38 18.82
C ARG A 9 -48.71 6.01 18.93
N ILE A 10 -48.51 6.94 19.86
CA ILE A 10 -47.22 7.58 20.11
C ILE A 10 -46.21 6.56 20.67
N LEU A 11 -46.64 5.69 21.59
CA LEU A 11 -45.82 4.61 22.13
C LEU A 11 -45.40 3.62 21.03
N LEU A 12 -46.33 3.23 20.16
CA LEU A 12 -46.05 2.36 19.01
C LEU A 12 -45.07 3.00 18.03
N LEU A 13 -45.23 4.29 17.73
CA LEU A 13 -44.28 5.02 16.89
C LEU A 13 -42.89 5.10 17.54
N ALA A 14 -42.83 5.39 18.84
CA ALA A 14 -41.58 5.43 19.58
C ALA A 14 -40.87 4.07 19.59
N LEU A 15 -41.63 2.97 19.72
CA LEU A 15 -41.09 1.62 19.65
C LEU A 15 -40.56 1.29 18.25
N VAL A 16 -41.25 1.71 17.19
CA VAL A 16 -40.79 1.52 15.80
C VAL A 16 -39.54 2.34 15.52
N VAL A 17 -39.47 3.60 15.97
CA VAL A 17 -38.27 4.43 15.84
C VAL A 17 -37.11 3.83 16.64
N ALA A 18 -37.36 3.36 17.86
CA ALA A 18 -36.35 2.67 18.66
C ALA A 18 -35.86 1.39 17.97
N ALA A 19 -36.77 0.57 17.41
CA ALA A 19 -36.40 -0.61 16.66
C ALA A 19 -35.56 -0.26 15.42
N LEU A 20 -35.91 0.79 14.67
CA LEU A 20 -35.13 1.27 13.52
C LEU A 20 -33.76 1.82 13.92
N CYS A 21 -33.64 2.47 15.08
CA CYS A 21 -32.36 2.95 15.62
C CYS A 21 -31.49 1.82 16.20
N VAL A 22 -32.09 0.68 16.52
CA VAL A 22 -31.41 -0.50 17.06
C VAL A 22 -30.91 -1.42 15.93
N VAL A 23 -31.51 -1.39 14.74
CA VAL A 23 -31.04 -2.15 13.56
C VAL A 23 -29.57 -1.83 13.18
N PRO A 24 -29.08 -0.57 13.15
CA PRO A 24 -27.66 -0.28 12.94
C PRO A 24 -26.74 -0.89 14.00
N ALA A 25 -27.21 -1.01 15.25
CA ALA A 25 -26.46 -1.57 16.37
C ALA A 25 -26.48 -3.12 16.41
N PHE A 26 -27.40 -3.76 15.69
CA PHE A 26 -27.40 -5.22 15.48
C PHE A 26 -26.82 -5.62 14.11
N ALA A 27 -26.81 -4.72 13.13
CA ALA A 27 -26.05 -4.86 11.88
C ALA A 27 -24.55 -4.66 12.10
N SER A 28 -24.15 -4.02 13.20
CA SER A 28 -22.80 -4.11 13.75
C SER A 28 -22.59 -5.45 14.46
N SER A 29 -22.73 -6.55 13.72
CA SER A 29 -22.17 -7.86 14.09
C SER A 29 -20.63 -7.88 14.04
N ALA A 30 -19.99 -6.70 14.03
CA ALA A 30 -18.58 -6.46 14.31
C ALA A 30 -18.50 -5.44 15.45
N GLY A 31 -18.74 -5.92 16.67
CA GLY A 31 -18.77 -5.12 17.90
C GLY A 31 -17.39 -4.67 18.39
N ASN A 32 -16.49 -4.24 17.51
CA ASN A 32 -15.20 -3.69 17.88
C ASN A 32 -14.78 -2.63 16.85
N VAL A 33 -14.74 -1.37 17.27
CA VAL A 33 -14.14 -0.28 16.46
C VAL A 33 -12.70 -0.64 16.08
N ALA A 34 -12.01 -1.45 16.90
CA ALA A 34 -10.68 -1.99 16.61
C ALA A 34 -10.63 -2.82 15.32
N ASP A 35 -11.56 -3.76 15.10
CA ASP A 35 -11.57 -4.62 13.90
C ASP A 35 -11.87 -3.82 12.62
N ALA A 36 -12.79 -2.87 12.70
CA ALA A 36 -13.09 -1.96 11.58
C ALA A 36 -11.87 -1.07 11.24
N VAL A 37 -11.16 -0.60 12.26
CA VAL A 37 -9.93 0.18 12.08
C VAL A 37 -8.81 -0.70 11.50
N GLU A 38 -8.58 -1.91 12.02
CA GLU A 38 -7.58 -2.86 11.51
C GLU A 38 -7.81 -3.26 10.05
N GLN A 39 -9.06 -3.48 9.63
CA GLN A 39 -9.39 -3.73 8.22
C GLN A 39 -9.03 -2.53 7.33
N THR A 40 -9.39 -1.31 7.72
CA THR A 40 -9.02 -0.11 6.95
C THR A 40 -7.51 0.11 6.85
N TRP A 41 -6.74 -0.20 7.90
CA TRP A 41 -5.28 -0.15 7.86
C TRP A 41 -4.70 -1.21 6.94
N THR A 42 -5.23 -2.42 6.96
CA THR A 42 -4.79 -3.53 6.10
C THR A 42 -5.01 -3.19 4.62
N ASP A 43 -6.18 -2.65 4.27
CA ASP A 43 -6.49 -2.25 2.90
C ASP A 43 -5.62 -1.07 2.41
N ALA A 44 -5.42 -0.06 3.27
CA ALA A 44 -4.56 1.07 2.97
C ALA A 44 -3.10 0.63 2.76
N ALA A 45 -2.61 -0.30 3.58
CA ALA A 45 -1.26 -0.84 3.45
C ALA A 45 -1.09 -1.68 2.16
N GLY A 46 -2.12 -2.43 1.76
CA GLY A 46 -2.15 -3.15 0.49
C GLY A 46 -2.07 -2.22 -0.73
N GLN A 47 -2.73 -1.05 -0.68
CA GLN A 47 -2.62 -0.04 -1.74
C GLN A 47 -1.21 0.53 -1.84
N ILE A 48 -0.57 0.86 -0.72
CA ILE A 48 0.81 1.35 -0.69
C ILE A 48 1.76 0.31 -1.29
N LYS A 49 1.62 -0.97 -0.91
CA LYS A 49 2.40 -2.06 -1.48
C LYS A 49 2.24 -2.17 -2.99
N THR A 50 1.01 -2.04 -3.48
CA THR A 50 0.70 -2.11 -4.91
C THR A 50 1.35 -0.97 -5.69
N VAL A 51 1.19 0.28 -5.25
CA VAL A 51 1.76 1.46 -5.91
C VAL A 51 3.29 1.40 -5.90
N VAL A 52 3.87 1.02 -4.76
CA VAL A 52 5.33 0.93 -4.61
C VAL A 52 5.90 -0.16 -5.53
N ASN A 53 5.27 -1.35 -5.61
CA ASN A 53 5.71 -2.43 -6.48
C ASN A 53 5.46 -2.18 -7.97
N THR A 54 4.42 -1.42 -8.32
CA THR A 54 4.03 -1.23 -9.73
C THR A 54 4.67 -0.01 -10.35
N VAL A 55 4.98 1.03 -9.56
CA VAL A 55 5.45 2.32 -10.08
C VAL A 55 6.82 2.68 -9.54
N VAL A 56 7.01 2.63 -8.21
CA VAL A 56 8.24 3.14 -7.58
C VAL A 56 9.44 2.25 -7.88
N PHE A 57 9.34 0.95 -7.55
CA PHE A 57 10.44 0.00 -7.83
C PHE A 57 10.74 -0.13 -9.33
N PRO A 58 9.74 -0.21 -10.22
CA PRO A 58 10.01 -0.24 -11.66
C PRO A 58 10.65 1.03 -12.19
N ALA A 59 10.24 2.22 -11.73
CA ALA A 59 10.86 3.47 -12.13
C ALA A 59 12.33 3.55 -11.69
N LEU A 60 12.63 3.17 -10.45
CA LEU A 60 14.01 3.12 -9.93
C LEU A 60 14.86 2.12 -10.71
N THR A 61 14.31 0.93 -10.99
CA THR A 61 14.98 -0.11 -11.76
C THR A 61 15.30 0.36 -13.18
N MET A 62 14.38 1.08 -13.83
CA MET A 62 14.61 1.64 -15.17
C MET A 62 15.74 2.66 -15.18
N VAL A 63 15.72 3.64 -14.26
CA VAL A 63 16.75 4.68 -14.20
C VAL A 63 18.13 4.08 -13.91
N LEU A 64 18.22 3.19 -12.91
CA LEU A 64 19.47 2.52 -12.55
C LEU A 64 19.95 1.57 -13.65
N GLY A 65 19.04 0.84 -14.30
CA GLY A 65 19.36 -0.05 -15.42
C GLY A 65 19.98 0.71 -16.58
N ILE A 66 19.35 1.81 -17.00
CA ILE A 66 19.88 2.67 -18.07
C ILE A 66 21.25 3.23 -17.66
N ALA A 67 21.39 3.75 -16.45
CA ALA A 67 22.66 4.28 -15.96
C ALA A 67 23.77 3.22 -15.95
N PHE A 68 23.45 1.98 -15.56
CA PHE A 68 24.38 0.85 -15.58
C PHE A 68 24.85 0.54 -17.00
N PHE A 69 23.93 0.36 -17.96
CA PHE A 69 24.29 0.05 -19.34
C PHE A 69 25.10 1.17 -20.00
N VAL A 70 24.75 2.44 -19.74
CA VAL A 70 25.51 3.60 -20.22
C VAL A 70 26.92 3.59 -19.63
N LYS A 71 27.09 3.33 -18.33
CA LYS A 71 28.42 3.29 -17.70
C LYS A 71 29.26 2.11 -18.19
N VAL A 72 28.67 0.94 -18.43
CA VAL A 72 29.37 -0.20 -19.05
C VAL A 72 29.84 0.16 -20.46
N ALA A 73 29.00 0.80 -21.27
CA ALA A 73 29.38 1.25 -22.61
C ALA A 73 30.51 2.29 -22.57
N LEU A 74 30.45 3.27 -21.65
CA LEU A 74 31.52 4.25 -21.46
C LEU A 74 32.83 3.59 -21.01
N CYS A 75 32.77 2.65 -20.07
CA CYS A 75 33.93 1.88 -19.62
C CYS A 75 34.59 1.13 -20.77
N PHE A 76 33.80 0.55 -21.69
CA PHE A 76 34.30 -0.08 -22.90
C PHE A 76 34.96 0.92 -23.86
N PHE A 77 34.37 2.11 -24.05
CA PHE A 77 34.96 3.16 -24.90
C PHE A 77 36.24 3.76 -24.32
N ASP A 78 36.30 3.99 -23.01
CA ASP A 78 37.49 4.50 -22.31
C ASP A 78 38.63 3.49 -22.36
N TYR A 79 38.33 2.20 -22.19
CA TYR A 79 39.31 1.13 -22.38
C TYR A 79 39.89 1.15 -23.80
N ARG A 80 39.03 1.31 -24.82
CA ARG A 80 39.46 1.31 -26.23
C ARG A 80 40.29 2.55 -26.60
N LYS A 81 39.99 3.72 -26.03
CA LYS A 81 40.58 5.01 -26.46
C LYS A 81 41.71 5.51 -25.55
N HIS A 82 41.57 5.32 -24.24
CA HIS A 82 42.46 5.89 -23.23
C HIS A 82 43.30 4.83 -22.51
N GLY A 83 42.99 3.53 -22.69
CA GLY A 83 43.68 2.43 -22.01
C GLY A 83 43.46 2.39 -20.49
N GLN A 84 42.57 3.26 -19.98
CA GLN A 84 42.17 3.33 -18.58
C GLN A 84 40.82 2.62 -18.43
N PHE A 85 40.72 1.72 -17.45
CA PHE A 85 39.52 0.91 -17.22
C PHE A 85 38.88 1.27 -15.89
N GLU A 86 37.92 2.20 -15.93
CA GLU A 86 37.17 2.63 -14.75
C GLU A 86 35.90 1.79 -14.56
N TRP A 87 36.06 0.60 -13.98
CA TRP A 87 34.96 -0.33 -13.75
C TRP A 87 34.21 -0.09 -12.42
N THR A 88 34.81 0.66 -11.50
CA THR A 88 34.26 0.94 -10.17
C THR A 88 32.84 1.53 -10.25
N GLY A 89 32.62 2.47 -11.18
CA GLY A 89 31.30 3.07 -11.40
C GLY A 89 30.25 2.07 -11.89
N ALA A 90 30.64 1.15 -12.78
CA ALA A 90 29.74 0.09 -13.25
C ALA A 90 29.41 -0.91 -12.13
N ALA A 91 30.40 -1.29 -11.32
CA ALA A 91 30.21 -2.22 -10.20
C ALA A 91 29.27 -1.65 -9.12
N ILE A 92 29.42 -0.38 -8.76
CA ILE A 92 28.54 0.28 -7.78
C ILE A 92 27.10 0.32 -8.29
N LEU A 93 26.89 0.70 -9.56
CA LEU A 93 25.56 0.72 -10.17
C LEU A 93 24.95 -0.68 -10.26
N PHE A 94 25.76 -1.70 -10.53
CA PHE A 94 25.31 -3.10 -10.55
C PHE A 94 24.82 -3.56 -9.19
N VAL A 95 25.57 -3.30 -8.12
CA VAL A 95 25.16 -3.62 -6.75
C VAL A 95 23.88 -2.86 -6.40
N CYS A 96 23.80 -1.57 -6.73
CA CYS A 96 22.60 -0.76 -6.50
C CYS A 96 21.37 -1.32 -7.22
N LEU A 97 21.53 -1.80 -8.46
CA LEU A 97 20.47 -2.44 -9.23
C LEU A 97 19.98 -3.73 -8.56
N ILE A 98 20.90 -4.58 -8.07
CA ILE A 98 20.56 -5.80 -7.33
C ILE A 98 19.75 -5.45 -6.07
N PHE A 99 20.19 -4.45 -5.31
CA PHE A 99 19.47 -4.00 -4.12
C PHE A 99 18.03 -3.57 -4.44
N VAL A 100 17.81 -2.78 -5.50
CA VAL A 100 16.46 -2.33 -5.89
C VAL A 100 15.58 -3.49 -6.36
N LEU A 101 16.14 -4.50 -7.02
CA LEU A 101 15.40 -5.69 -7.45
C LEU A 101 15.02 -6.61 -6.28
N LEU A 102 15.86 -6.74 -5.25
CA LEU A 102 15.58 -7.56 -4.08
C LEU A 102 14.81 -6.81 -2.97
N ALA A 103 14.85 -5.48 -2.96
CA ALA A 103 14.19 -4.64 -1.96
C ALA A 103 12.70 -4.97 -1.74
N PRO A 104 11.86 -5.22 -2.78
CA PRO A 104 10.47 -5.62 -2.57
C PRO A 104 10.36 -6.88 -1.70
N ASN A 105 11.16 -7.91 -1.98
CA ASN A 105 11.10 -9.17 -1.24
C ASN A 105 11.48 -9.00 0.22
N TYR A 106 12.47 -8.15 0.53
CA TYR A 106 12.89 -7.90 1.91
C TYR A 106 11.94 -6.97 2.68
N ILE A 107 11.52 -5.85 2.08
CA ILE A 107 10.68 -4.86 2.76
C ILE A 107 9.33 -5.45 3.13
N TRP A 108 8.68 -6.16 2.20
CA TRP A 108 7.35 -6.73 2.48
C TRP A 108 7.40 -7.89 3.47
N ASN A 109 8.48 -8.70 3.45
CA ASN A 109 8.66 -9.78 4.43
C ASN A 109 8.82 -9.25 5.87
N ILE A 110 9.52 -8.13 6.05
CA ILE A 110 9.73 -7.50 7.36
C ILE A 110 8.45 -6.80 7.85
N VAL A 111 7.73 -6.12 6.95
CA VAL A 111 6.52 -5.36 7.31
C VAL A 111 5.32 -6.29 7.59
N GLY A 112 5.40 -7.57 7.21
CA GLY A 112 4.36 -8.56 7.53
C GLY A 112 3.07 -8.42 6.72
N ILE A 113 3.16 -7.80 5.54
CA ILE A 113 2.08 -7.70 4.53
C ILE A 113 2.31 -8.71 3.42
#